data_AF-G5AEC0-F1
#
_entry.id   AF-G5AEC0-F1
#
_cell.length_a   1.000
_cell.length_b   1.000
_cell.length_c   1.000
_cell.angle_alpha   90.00
_cell.angle_beta   90.00
_cell.angle_gamma   90.00
#
_symmetry.space_group_name_H-M   'P 1'
#
loop_
_entity.id
_entity.type
_entity.pdbx_description
1 polymer ?
#
loop_
_entity_poly.entity_id
_entity_poly.type
_entity_poly.pdbx_seq_one_letter_code
_entity_poly.pdbx_strand_id
1 'polypeptide(L)'
;VRQGGRVSQESSVREFRQAAGQHLRALAKRKRSKPHTMVQGTRLLLCLDMYDCPLHETPQQVVGHVRPPGSLQTPALISWLRTYQTSCT
;
A
#
# COMPACT_ATOMS: atom_id res chain seq x y z
N VAL A 1 -1.72 8.11 -45.55
CA VAL A 1 -2.78 7.20 -45.07
C VAL A 1 -2.38 6.72 -43.68
N ARG A 2 -3.02 7.21 -42.61
CA ARG A 2 -2.74 6.73 -41.25
C ARG A 2 -3.23 5.28 -41.19
N GLN A 3 -2.32 4.35 -40.98
CA GLN A 3 -2.65 2.94 -40.82
C GLN A 3 -3.61 2.81 -39.64
N GLY A 4 -4.85 2.42 -39.93
CA GLY A 4 -5.85 2.08 -38.91
C GLY A 4 -5.43 0.80 -38.22
N GLY A 5 -4.53 0.91 -37.24
CA GLY A 5 -4.19 -0.19 -36.35
C GLY A 5 -5.48 -0.70 -35.71
N ARG A 6 -5.68 -2.01 -35.73
CA ARG A 6 -6.84 -2.68 -35.13
C ARG A 6 -6.89 -2.29 -33.64
N VAL A 7 -7.78 -1.37 -33.30
CA VAL A 7 -7.98 -0.94 -31.91
C VAL A 7 -8.68 -2.09 -31.19
N SER A 8 -7.94 -2.82 -30.36
CA SER A 8 -8.50 -3.81 -29.46
C SER A 8 -9.04 -3.09 -28.22
N GLN A 9 -10.14 -3.58 -27.66
CA GLN A 9 -10.66 -3.10 -26.38
C GLN A 9 -9.57 -3.12 -25.30
N GLU A 10 -8.72 -4.14 -25.30
CA GLU A 10 -7.60 -4.27 -24.37
C GLU A 10 -6.59 -3.12 -24.53
N SER A 11 -6.24 -2.76 -25.77
CA SER A 11 -5.36 -1.63 -26.04
C SER A 11 -5.96 -0.30 -25.59
N SER A 12 -7.26 -0.09 -25.83
CA SER A 12 -7.96 1.12 -25.37
C SER A 12 -8.01 1.21 -23.85
N VAL A 13 -8.28 0.10 -23.16
CA VAL A 13 -8.30 0.06 -21.69
C VAL A 13 -6.92 0.37 -21.13
N ARG A 14 -5.86 -0.20 -21.72
CA ARG A 14 -4.48 0.07 -21.29
C ARG A 14 -4.09 1.54 -21.45
N GLU A 15 -4.35 2.10 -22.62
CA GLU A 15 -4.05 3.51 -22.92
C GLU A 15 -4.87 4.46 -22.03
N PHE A 16 -6.16 4.17 -21.83
CA PHE A 16 -7.01 4.94 -20.93
C PHE A 16 -6.49 4.91 -19.49
N ARG A 17 -6.15 3.72 -18.97
CA ARG A 17 -5.57 3.57 -17.62
C ARG A 17 -4.27 4.36 -17.47
N GLN A 18 -3.38 4.27 -18.46
CA GLN A 18 -2.12 5.01 -18.47
C GLN A 18 -2.35 6.52 -18.44
N ALA A 19 -3.23 7.05 -19.30
CA ALA A 19 -3.54 8.47 -19.36
C ALA A 19 -4.22 8.95 -18.06
N ALA A 20 -5.20 8.20 -17.55
CA ALA A 20 -5.89 8.51 -16.30
C ALA A 20 -4.90 8.51 -15.11
N GLY A 21 -4.00 7.53 -15.03
CA GLY A 21 -2.96 7.46 -14.01
C GLY A 21 -2.04 8.68 -14.04
N GLN A 22 -1.59 9.11 -15.22
CA GLN A 22 -0.77 10.32 -15.37
C GLN A 22 -1.50 11.58 -14.88
N HIS A 23 -2.77 11.75 -15.26
CA HIS A 23 -3.58 12.89 -14.81
C HIS A 23 -3.79 12.90 -13.30
N LEU A 24 -4.09 11.74 -12.71
CA LEU A 24 -4.26 11.62 -11.26
C LEU A 24 -2.96 11.88 -10.50
N ARG A 25 -1.81 11.40 -11.00
CA ARG A 25 -0.48 11.71 -10.42
C ARG A 25 -0.18 13.20 -10.49
N ALA A 26 -0.49 13.87 -11.59
CA ALA A 26 -0.33 15.32 -11.73
C ALA A 26 -1.22 16.09 -10.73
N LEU A 27 -2.48 15.69 -10.59
CA LEU A 27 -3.41 16.25 -9.60
C LEU A 27 -2.90 16.05 -8.17
N ALA A 28 -2.42 14.86 -7.85
CA ALA A 28 -1.91 14.52 -6.53
C ALA A 28 -0.68 15.37 -6.17
N LYS A 29 0.27 15.53 -7.09
CA LYS A 29 1.43 16.42 -6.93
C LYS A 29 1.00 17.88 -6.73
N ARG A 30 0.04 18.36 -7.52
CA ARG A 30 -0.51 19.73 -7.40
C ARG A 30 -1.22 19.99 -6.08
N LYS A 31 -1.94 18.99 -5.54
CA LYS A 31 -2.54 19.07 -4.19
C LYS A 31 -1.46 19.03 -3.11
N ARG A 32 -0.46 18.16 -3.27
CA ARG A 32 0.63 18.00 -2.31
C ARG A 32 1.46 19.27 -2.13
N SER A 33 1.65 20.05 -3.19
CA SER A 33 2.42 21.30 -3.13
C SER A 33 1.75 22.45 -2.36
N LYS A 34 0.47 22.32 -2.04
CA LYS A 34 -0.30 23.35 -1.32
C LYS A 34 -0.44 22.95 0.16
N PRO A 35 -0.06 23.81 1.12
CA PRO A 35 -0.12 23.47 2.56
C PRO A 35 -1.48 22.95 3.02
N HIS A 36 -2.58 23.59 2.59
CA HIS A 36 -3.94 23.23 2.99
C HIS A 36 -4.47 21.93 2.36
N THR A 37 -3.83 21.40 1.31
CA THR A 37 -4.25 20.14 0.65
C THR A 37 -3.15 19.09 0.61
N MET A 38 -2.05 19.32 1.35
CA MET A 38 -0.88 18.45 1.36
C MET A 38 -1.26 17.01 1.71
N VAL A 39 -2.02 16.82 2.79
CA VAL A 39 -2.47 15.50 3.25
C VAL A 39 -3.30 14.78 2.18
N GLN A 40 -4.19 15.49 1.49
CA GLN A 40 -5.00 14.92 0.42
C GLN A 40 -4.14 14.50 -0.79
N GLY A 41 -3.17 15.34 -1.16
CA GLY A 41 -2.23 15.04 -2.25
C GLY A 41 -1.36 13.82 -1.94
N THR A 42 -0.81 13.75 -0.73
CA THR A 42 -0.03 12.58 -0.26
C THR A 42 -0.88 11.31 -0.24
N ARG A 43 -2.10 11.37 0.31
CA ARG A 43 -3.01 10.22 0.33
C ARG A 43 -3.33 9.73 -1.08
N LEU A 44 -3.58 10.63 -2.01
CA LEU A 44 -3.86 10.27 -3.41
C LEU A 44 -2.64 9.60 -4.08
N LEU A 45 -1.42 10.08 -3.83
CA LEU A 45 -0.21 9.42 -4.34
C LEU A 45 -0.09 7.99 -3.83
N LEU A 46 -0.26 7.78 -2.53
CA LEU A 46 -0.22 6.44 -1.91
C LEU A 46 -1.27 5.51 -2.52
N CYS A 47 -2.50 6.00 -2.72
CA CYS A 47 -3.55 5.22 -3.38
C CYS A 47 -3.19 4.83 -4.82
N LEU A 48 -2.56 5.73 -5.59
CA LEU A 48 -2.13 5.45 -6.95
C LEU A 48 -0.99 4.43 -6.99
N ASP A 49 -0.05 4.52 -6.04
CA ASP A 49 1.04 3.54 -5.96
C ASP A 49 0.51 2.14 -5.58
N MET A 50 -0.44 2.05 -4.66
CA MET A 50 -1.12 0.78 -4.34
C MET A 50 -1.95 0.23 -5.52
N TYR A 51 -2.53 1.11 -6.33
CA TYR A 51 -3.34 0.71 -7.50
C TYR A 51 -2.46 0.22 -8.67
N ASP A 52 -1.29 0.82 -8.86
CA ASP A 52 -0.33 0.43 -9.90
C ASP A 52 0.57 -0.74 -9.48
N CYS A 53 0.64 -1.07 -8.18
CA CYS A 53 1.22 -2.32 -7.74
C CYS A 53 0.45 -3.48 -8.39
N PRO A 54 1.10 -4.31 -9.23
CA PRO A 54 0.47 -5.54 -9.66
C PRO A 54 0.10 -6.31 -8.40
N LEU A 55 -1.10 -6.90 -8.40
CA LEU A 55 -1.58 -7.78 -7.34
C LEU A 55 -0.81 -9.11 -7.44
N HIS A 56 0.51 -9.03 -7.23
CA HIS A 56 1.51 -10.07 -7.31
C HIS A 56 2.39 -9.80 -6.09
N GLU A 57 2.37 -10.56 -5.01
CA GLU A 57 1.70 -11.80 -4.73
C GLU A 57 0.68 -11.56 -3.59
N THR A 58 -0.39 -12.36 -3.53
CA THR A 58 -0.88 -12.75 -2.20
C THR A 58 0.38 -13.15 -1.44
N PRO A 59 0.74 -12.55 -0.29
CA PRO A 59 1.83 -13.10 0.49
C PRO A 59 1.48 -14.56 0.59
N GLN A 60 2.29 -15.45 -0.02
CA GLN A 60 2.09 -16.86 0.21
C GLN A 60 2.02 -16.90 1.71
N GLN A 61 0.87 -17.31 2.24
CA GLN A 61 0.73 -17.64 3.62
C GLN A 61 1.64 -18.85 3.81
N VAL A 62 2.95 -18.61 3.81
CA VAL A 62 3.86 -19.23 4.73
C VAL A 62 3.38 -18.70 6.08
N VAL A 63 2.23 -19.20 6.51
CA VAL A 63 2.04 -19.65 7.87
C VAL A 63 3.15 -20.67 8.05
N GLY A 64 4.36 -20.15 8.25
CA GLY A 64 5.37 -20.89 8.96
C GLY A 64 4.69 -21.12 10.29
N HIS A 65 4.17 -22.34 10.48
CA HIS A 65 4.04 -22.91 11.80
C HIS A 65 5.45 -23.01 12.39
N VAL A 66 6.06 -21.86 12.66
CA VAL A 66 7.12 -21.75 13.65
C VAL A 66 6.37 -21.92 14.96
N ARG A 67 6.10 -23.18 15.30
CA ARG A 67 5.89 -23.57 16.69
C ARG A 67 7.13 -23.10 17.42
N PRO A 68 7.06 -22.08 18.30
CA PRO A 68 8.25 -21.63 19.00
C PRO A 68 8.76 -22.80 19.86
N PRO A 69 10.02 -23.22 19.72
CA PRO A 69 10.61 -24.19 20.62
C PRO A 69 10.78 -23.51 21.99
N GLY A 70 9.86 -23.81 22.91
CA GLY A 70 9.91 -23.33 24.29
C GLY A 70 8.70 -22.47 24.69
N SER A 71 7.54 -23.09 24.78
CA SER A 71 6.29 -22.53 25.32
C SER A 71 6.33 -22.26 26.83
N LEU A 72 7.44 -21.71 27.35
CA LEU A 72 7.66 -21.41 28.77
C LEU A 72 8.41 -20.10 29.04
N GLN A 73 8.86 -19.36 28.02
CA GLN A 73 9.35 -18.01 28.23
C GLN A 73 8.25 -17.01 27.91
N THR A 74 7.71 -16.42 28.97
CA THR A 74 6.89 -15.20 28.86
C THR A 74 7.71 -14.16 28.09
N PRO A 75 7.24 -13.61 26.96
CA PRO A 75 7.95 -12.58 26.23
C PRO A 75 8.33 -11.46 27.20
N ALA A 76 9.57 -10.95 27.12
CA ALA A 76 10.07 -9.90 28.01
C ALA A 76 9.10 -8.71 28.15
N LEU A 77 8.34 -8.44 27.08
CA LEU A 77 7.32 -7.41 27.00
C LEU A 77 6.14 -7.66 27.97
N ILE A 78 5.69 -8.91 28.12
CA ILE A 78 4.63 -9.28 29.10
C ILE A 78 5.18 -9.24 30.53
N SER A 79 6.44 -9.62 30.73
CA SER A 79 7.08 -9.50 32.04
C SER A 79 7.19 -8.04 32.47
N TRP A 80 7.64 -7.17 31.57
CA TRP A 80 7.73 -5.73 31.81
C TRP A 80 6.38 -5.09 32.11
N LEU A 81 5.34 -5.45 31.34
CA LEU A 81 3.96 -4.97 31.57
C LEU A 81 3.44 -5.34 32.95
N ARG A 82 3.68 -6.58 33.40
CA ARG A 82 3.27 -6.99 34.75
C ARG A 82 4.03 -6.24 35.83
N THR A 83 5.34 -6.07 35.70
CA THR A 83 6.13 -5.28 36.65
C THR A 83 5.64 -3.85 36.76
N TYR A 84 5.33 -3.21 35.61
CA TYR A 84 4.80 -1.85 35.57
C TYR A 84 3.44 -1.76 36.28
N GLN A 85 2.52 -2.68 35.98
CA GLN A 85 1.19 -2.71 36.62
C GLN A 85 1.26 -2.89 38.13
N THR A 86 2.16 -3.75 38.63
CA THR A 86 2.34 -3.96 40.08
C THR A 86 3.06 -2.82 40.78
N SER A 87 3.79 -1.96 40.05
CA SER A 87 4.50 -0.80 40.62
C SER A 87 3.65 0.45 40.74
N CYS A 88 2.46 0.47 40.11
CA CYS A 88 1.54 1.61 40.10
C CYS A 88 0.33 1.44 41.03
N THR A 89 0.36 0.43 41.91
CA THR A 89 -0.60 0.18 43.01
C THR A 89 0.14 0.23 44.33
#